data_AF-A0A2W4P9G7-F1
#
_entry.id   AF-A0A2W4P9G7-F1
#
_cell.length_a   1.000
_cell.length_b   1.000
_cell.length_c   1.000
_cell.angle_alpha   90.00
_cell.angle_beta   90.00
_cell.angle_gamma   90.00
#
_symmetry.space_group_name_H-M   'P 1'
#
loop_
_entity.id
_entity.type
_entity.pdbx_description
1 polymer ?
#
loop_
_entity_poly.entity_id
_entity_poly.type
_entity_poly.pdbx_seq_one_letter_code
_entity_poly.pdbx_strand_id
1 'polypeptide(L)'
;MPYARTEGVPGMTGPRAGQVVTGGRRPPRAVNVRPDASAGSRGRALPCRSARISVAAMRRTTLAALTGNRAPPAAVRTPAAVMQRFVVQPGFLLAKIDQIATVIHRELACKETLAQAELLILLATMEHPDQISLARAAGADTSTTALILDNLAARKLIRREANRADRRRSRLQLTAAGRRRAVAAREACAATEARLLEPLRATEAAELVRILRKLGGHPMSAAPPWAPRELDAAENVLASSARFLCRRALQVCEAQFLVCTGALNLTPRQYSLLYILNRHPPLSQVGFARLFGLDPATCALIMKNLYGRGLLERTVSPQDRRERLYSLTAAGEAMLGAAQPLVDKSDRLLSRLLTKTEHRRLVRHLQEITRAHIHRLRFPGALFA
;
A
#
# COMPACT_ATOMS: atom_id res chain seq x y z
N MET A 1 -49.46 24.38 26.90
CA MET A 1 -50.38 23.42 27.54
C MET A 1 -49.65 22.08 27.73
N PRO A 2 -49.07 21.86 28.92
CA PRO A 2 -48.37 20.63 29.35
C PRO A 2 -49.16 19.85 30.42
N TYR A 3 -48.89 18.56 30.65
CA TYR A 3 -49.18 17.74 31.86
C TYR A 3 -48.63 16.31 31.56
N ALA A 4 -47.97 15.50 32.40
CA ALA A 4 -47.32 15.50 33.72
C ALA A 4 -46.46 14.18 33.76
N ARG A 5 -45.27 14.08 34.39
CA ARG A 5 -44.94 13.78 35.82
C ARG A 5 -45.74 12.57 36.38
N THR A 6 -45.19 11.55 37.08
CA THR A 6 -44.04 11.44 38.01
C THR A 6 -43.77 9.99 38.48
N GLU A 7 -42.53 9.74 38.96
CA GLU A 7 -42.09 8.87 40.11
C GLU A 7 -42.32 7.33 40.07
N GLY A 8 -41.45 6.45 40.60
CA GLY A 8 -40.35 6.61 41.56
C GLY A 8 -39.52 5.32 41.80
N VAL A 9 -38.53 5.45 42.68
CA VAL A 9 -37.51 4.47 43.16
C VAL A 9 -37.78 4.20 44.65
N PRO A 10 -37.56 2.99 45.23
CA PRO A 10 -36.35 2.65 46.06
C PRO A 10 -36.00 1.13 46.02
N GLY A 11 -34.90 0.56 46.51
CA GLY A 11 -33.75 0.89 47.37
C GLY A 11 -33.19 -0.42 47.97
N MET A 12 -32.02 -0.35 48.66
CA MET A 12 -31.38 -1.37 49.54
C MET A 12 -30.60 -2.54 48.89
N THR A 13 -29.44 -3.05 49.34
CA THR A 13 -28.55 -2.87 50.53
C THR A 13 -27.25 -3.66 50.27
N GLY A 14 -26.10 -3.25 50.85
CA GLY A 14 -24.81 -3.98 50.81
C GLY A 14 -24.76 -5.28 51.65
N PRO A 15 -23.60 -5.95 51.84
CA PRO A 15 -22.49 -5.34 52.60
C PRO A 15 -21.02 -5.75 52.24
N ARG A 16 -20.11 -4.84 52.67
CA ARG A 16 -18.79 -4.95 53.34
C ARG A 16 -17.74 -6.06 53.04
N ALA A 17 -16.53 -5.52 52.79
CA ALA A 17 -15.25 -5.74 53.47
C ALA A 17 -14.50 -7.08 53.41
N GLY A 18 -13.25 -7.00 52.94
CA GLY A 18 -12.20 -8.00 53.12
C GLY A 18 -10.85 -7.46 52.60
N GLN A 19 -10.17 -6.63 53.40
CA GLN A 19 -8.71 -6.51 53.33
C GLN A 19 -8.09 -7.87 53.68
N VAL A 20 -6.88 -8.16 53.16
CA VAL A 20 -5.71 -8.69 53.93
C VAL A 20 -4.62 -9.24 52.98
N VAL A 21 -3.40 -8.77 53.23
CA VAL A 21 -2.08 -9.39 53.04
C VAL A 21 -1.33 -9.24 51.70
N THR A 22 -0.39 -8.30 51.79
CA THR A 22 0.97 -8.25 51.24
C THR A 22 1.69 -9.61 51.12
N GLY A 23 2.22 -9.89 49.93
CA GLY A 23 3.07 -11.07 49.72
C GLY A 23 3.97 -10.91 48.50
N GLY A 24 5.07 -10.16 48.67
CA GLY A 24 6.13 -10.13 47.67
C GLY A 24 6.76 -11.51 47.52
N ARG A 25 6.66 -12.10 46.31
CA ARG A 25 7.47 -13.24 45.90
C ARG A 25 8.29 -12.87 44.68
N ARG A 26 9.60 -12.76 44.90
CA ARG A 26 10.64 -12.72 43.87
C ARG A 26 10.53 -13.97 42.97
N PRO A 27 10.79 -13.86 41.66
CA PRO A 27 10.81 -15.01 40.77
C PRO A 27 12.04 -15.91 41.05
N PRO A 28 11.92 -17.25 40.95
CA PRO A 28 13.07 -18.13 41.06
C PRO A 28 13.97 -18.04 39.82
N ARG A 29 15.28 -18.11 40.08
CA ARG A 29 16.39 -18.08 39.12
C ARG A 29 16.25 -19.17 38.05
N ALA A 30 16.56 -18.80 36.81
CA ALA A 30 16.66 -19.70 35.67
C ALA A 30 17.76 -20.76 35.92
N VAL A 31 17.37 -22.04 35.93
CA VAL A 31 18.29 -23.18 35.84
C VAL A 31 18.55 -23.44 34.37
N ASN A 32 19.82 -23.34 33.98
CA ASN A 32 20.32 -23.59 32.64
C ASN A 32 20.35 -25.11 32.40
N VAL A 33 19.37 -25.65 31.68
CA VAL A 33 19.40 -27.03 31.18
C VAL A 33 19.75 -26.99 29.70
N ARG A 34 20.97 -27.45 29.37
CA ARG A 34 21.40 -27.74 28.00
C ARG A 34 20.66 -28.98 27.50
N PRO A 35 20.13 -29.02 26.27
CA PRO A 35 19.80 -30.27 25.61
C PRO A 35 20.95 -30.73 24.72
N ASP A 36 21.31 -31.99 24.91
CA ASP A 36 22.24 -32.77 24.10
C ASP A 36 21.85 -32.85 22.63
N ALA A 37 22.89 -32.99 21.81
CA ALA A 37 22.83 -33.18 20.38
C ALA A 37 22.56 -34.65 20.02
N SER A 38 21.61 -34.90 19.11
CA SER A 38 21.63 -36.10 18.27
C SER A 38 21.10 -35.81 16.86
N ALA A 39 21.98 -36.13 15.92
CA ALA A 39 21.95 -36.06 14.46
C ALA A 39 20.63 -36.33 13.71
N GLY A 40 20.46 -35.65 12.56
CA GLY A 40 19.46 -36.01 11.55
C GLY A 40 19.41 -35.13 10.30
N SER A 41 20.30 -35.39 9.33
CA SER A 41 20.21 -35.09 7.89
C SER A 41 20.45 -33.65 7.36
N ARG A 42 21.30 -33.59 6.32
CA ARG A 42 21.95 -32.40 5.76
C ARG A 42 21.19 -31.89 4.53
N GLY A 43 20.68 -30.65 4.59
CA GLY A 43 20.37 -29.82 3.42
C GLY A 43 21.19 -28.54 3.49
N ARG A 44 22.14 -28.36 2.55
CA ARG A 44 23.05 -27.19 2.53
C ARG A 44 22.28 -25.90 2.30
N ALA A 45 22.09 -25.10 3.35
CA ALA A 45 21.73 -23.69 3.24
C ALA A 45 23.03 -22.85 3.23
N LEU A 46 23.22 -22.06 2.17
CA LEU A 46 24.29 -21.06 2.07
C LEU A 46 24.04 -19.93 3.10
N PRO A 47 25.03 -19.53 3.93
CA PRO A 47 24.83 -18.45 4.90
C PRO A 47 24.90 -17.09 4.21
N CYS A 48 23.75 -16.44 4.01
CA CYS A 48 23.68 -14.99 3.77
C CYS A 48 24.10 -14.26 5.06
N ARG A 49 25.38 -13.90 5.16
CA ARG A 49 25.87 -12.95 6.17
C ARG A 49 25.27 -11.58 5.87
N SER A 50 24.19 -11.25 6.58
CA SER A 50 23.64 -9.90 6.62
C SER A 50 24.56 -9.03 7.47
N ALA A 51 25.44 -8.27 6.82
CA ALA A 51 26.13 -7.16 7.46
C ALA A 51 25.07 -6.11 7.85
N ARG A 52 24.71 -6.06 9.13
CA ARG A 52 23.93 -4.97 9.71
C ARG A 52 24.82 -3.73 9.77
N ILE A 53 24.84 -2.97 8.68
CA ILE A 53 25.40 -1.61 8.70
C ILE A 53 24.38 -0.72 9.42
N SER A 54 24.80 -0.10 10.52
CA SER A 54 23.98 0.82 11.31
C SER A 54 23.48 1.99 10.45
N VAL A 55 22.15 2.15 10.40
CA VAL A 55 21.39 3.15 9.61
C VAL A 55 21.77 4.61 9.95
N ALA A 56 22.44 4.85 11.09
CA ALA A 56 22.86 6.19 11.50
C ALA A 56 24.11 6.70 10.77
N ALA A 57 25.03 5.82 10.33
CA ALA A 57 26.32 6.22 9.75
C ALA A 57 26.25 6.61 8.26
N MET A 58 25.15 6.31 7.56
CA MET A 58 25.03 6.50 6.10
C MET A 58 24.50 7.89 5.68
N ARG A 59 24.15 8.77 6.63
CA ARG A 59 23.35 9.98 6.34
C ARG A 59 24.11 11.16 5.73
N ARG A 60 25.45 11.18 5.74
CA ARG A 60 26.27 12.26 5.12
C ARG A 60 27.23 11.76 4.04
N THR A 61 27.77 10.55 4.21
CA THR A 61 28.82 10.00 3.34
C THR A 61 28.31 9.63 1.94
N THR A 62 27.05 9.19 1.80
CA THR A 62 26.50 8.80 0.49
C THR A 62 26.15 9.99 -0.40
N LEU A 63 25.79 11.15 0.17
CA LEU A 63 25.41 12.32 -0.63
C LEU A 63 26.64 13.04 -1.19
N ALA A 64 27.69 13.20 -0.37
CA ALA A 64 28.96 13.80 -0.79
C ALA A 64 29.72 12.94 -1.83
N ALA A 65 29.53 11.62 -1.80
CA ALA A 65 30.11 10.71 -2.80
C ALA A 65 29.44 10.81 -4.18
N LEU A 66 28.25 11.41 -4.28
CA LEU A 66 27.48 11.50 -5.52
C LEU A 66 27.74 12.82 -6.29
N THR A 67 28.35 13.83 -5.68
CA THR A 67 28.46 15.19 -6.25
C THR A 67 29.59 15.38 -7.29
N GLY A 68 30.17 14.29 -7.81
CA GLY A 68 31.41 14.33 -8.60
C GLY A 68 31.28 14.70 -10.08
N ASN A 69 30.09 14.73 -10.68
CA ASN A 69 29.96 15.12 -12.09
C ASN A 69 28.56 15.64 -12.40
N ARG A 70 28.44 16.92 -12.74
CA ARG A 70 27.15 17.52 -13.13
C ARG A 70 26.82 17.08 -14.55
N ALA A 71 25.82 16.22 -14.71
CA ALA A 71 25.28 15.94 -16.03
C ALA A 71 24.71 17.25 -16.61
N PRO A 72 24.87 17.51 -17.92
CA PRO A 72 24.28 18.70 -18.52
C PRO A 72 22.76 18.74 -18.26
N PRO A 73 22.18 19.93 -17.98
CA PRO A 73 20.76 20.04 -17.68
C PRO A 73 19.94 19.47 -18.83
N ALA A 74 18.97 18.60 -18.51
CA ALA A 74 18.10 18.03 -19.53
C ALA A 74 17.30 19.15 -20.21
N ALA A 75 17.11 19.06 -21.53
CA ALA A 75 16.28 20.01 -22.25
C ALA A 75 14.90 20.12 -21.59
N VAL A 76 14.44 21.35 -21.35
CA VAL A 76 13.13 21.62 -20.73
C VAL A 76 12.05 21.04 -21.64
N ARG A 77 11.21 20.16 -21.08
CA ARG A 77 10.12 19.48 -21.78
C ARG A 77 8.78 20.08 -21.37
N THR A 78 7.81 19.98 -22.27
CA THR A 78 6.41 20.30 -21.94
C THR A 78 5.87 19.34 -20.87
N PRO A 79 4.88 19.76 -20.08
CA PRO A 79 4.22 18.89 -19.10
C PRO A 79 3.78 17.54 -19.69
N ALA A 80 3.15 17.56 -20.87
CA ALA A 80 2.72 16.35 -21.58
C ALA A 80 3.90 15.42 -21.93
N ALA A 81 5.00 15.98 -22.46
CA ALA A 81 6.19 15.21 -22.83
C ALA A 81 6.90 14.58 -21.62
N VAL A 82 6.83 15.20 -20.43
CA VAL A 82 7.33 14.57 -19.20
C VAL A 82 6.42 13.43 -18.75
N MET A 83 5.10 13.61 -18.83
CA MET A 83 4.12 12.61 -18.39
C MET A 83 4.06 11.35 -19.27
N GLN A 84 4.49 11.43 -20.54
CA GLN A 84 4.60 10.27 -21.42
C GLN A 84 5.43 9.12 -20.83
N ARG A 85 6.47 9.39 -20.04
CA ARG A 85 7.26 8.34 -19.36
C ARG A 85 6.40 7.55 -18.38
N PHE A 86 5.49 8.21 -17.66
CA PHE A 86 4.70 7.63 -16.58
C PHE A 86 3.48 6.85 -17.08
N VAL A 87 2.79 7.35 -18.11
CA VAL A 87 1.57 6.70 -18.63
C VAL A 87 1.83 5.37 -19.36
N VAL A 88 3.09 4.98 -19.53
CA VAL A 88 3.47 3.64 -20.03
C VAL A 88 4.08 2.75 -18.94
N GLN A 89 4.18 3.22 -17.69
CA GLN A 89 4.65 2.41 -16.56
C GLN A 89 3.47 1.71 -15.88
N PRO A 90 3.47 0.36 -15.81
CA PRO A 90 2.43 -0.39 -15.10
C PRO A 90 2.23 0.10 -13.66
N GLY A 91 3.32 0.27 -12.88
CA GLY A 91 3.22 0.71 -11.48
C GLY A 91 2.53 2.07 -11.31
N PHE A 92 2.76 3.01 -12.23
CA PHE A 92 2.09 4.31 -12.19
C PHE A 92 0.60 4.21 -12.52
N LEU A 93 0.24 3.47 -13.58
CA LEU A 93 -1.16 3.27 -13.95
C LEU A 93 -1.94 2.50 -12.87
N LEU A 94 -1.33 1.47 -12.29
CA LEU A 94 -1.92 0.71 -11.17
C LEU A 94 -2.18 1.60 -9.96
N ALA A 95 -1.27 2.52 -9.63
CA ALA A 95 -1.46 3.50 -8.57
C ALA A 95 -2.63 4.48 -8.84
N LYS A 96 -2.90 4.80 -10.11
CA LYS A 96 -4.07 5.60 -10.50
C LYS A 96 -5.35 4.78 -10.42
N ILE A 97 -5.33 3.55 -10.89
CA ILE A 97 -6.47 2.63 -10.80
C ILE A 97 -6.85 2.34 -9.35
N ASP A 98 -5.89 2.19 -8.43
CA ASP A 98 -6.17 2.02 -7.00
C ASP A 98 -6.90 3.22 -6.38
N GLN A 99 -6.52 4.45 -6.77
CA GLN A 99 -7.22 5.68 -6.38
C GLN A 99 -8.62 5.75 -6.99
N ILE A 100 -8.74 5.44 -8.29
CA ILE A 100 -10.02 5.43 -9.02
C ILE A 100 -10.99 4.43 -8.37
N ALA A 101 -10.53 3.21 -8.10
CA ALA A 101 -11.32 2.17 -7.47
C ALA A 101 -11.85 2.63 -6.09
N THR A 102 -11.00 3.30 -5.30
CA THR A 102 -11.39 3.86 -4.00
C THR A 102 -12.47 4.94 -4.13
N VAL A 103 -12.38 5.79 -5.16
CA VAL A 103 -13.39 6.82 -5.43
C VAL A 103 -14.72 6.19 -5.86
N ILE A 104 -14.69 5.29 -6.85
CA ILE A 104 -15.89 4.58 -7.33
C ILE A 104 -16.60 3.87 -6.16
N HIS A 105 -15.86 3.17 -5.30
CA HIS A 105 -16.45 2.49 -4.15
C HIS A 105 -17.13 3.45 -3.17
N ARG A 106 -16.55 4.63 -2.96
CA ARG A 106 -17.12 5.66 -2.09
C ARG A 106 -18.40 6.26 -2.68
N GLU A 107 -18.44 6.49 -3.99
CA GLU A 107 -19.60 7.04 -4.70
C GLU A 107 -20.82 6.10 -4.62
N LEU A 108 -20.60 4.80 -4.48
CA LEU A 108 -21.64 3.79 -4.21
C LEU A 108 -22.17 3.84 -2.76
N ALA A 109 -21.88 4.91 -1.99
CA ALA A 109 -22.35 5.17 -0.63
C ALA A 109 -22.11 4.01 0.36
N CYS A 110 -20.98 3.32 0.19
CA CYS A 110 -20.62 2.18 1.02
C CYS A 110 -20.23 2.62 2.45
N LYS A 111 -20.69 1.90 3.47
CA LYS A 111 -20.34 2.17 4.88
C LYS A 111 -18.93 1.69 5.25
N GLU A 112 -18.30 0.90 4.40
CA GLU A 112 -16.99 0.33 4.59
C GLU A 112 -16.02 0.92 3.57
N THR A 113 -14.75 1.03 3.95
CA THR A 113 -13.69 1.23 2.96
C THR A 113 -13.52 -0.03 2.12
N LEU A 114 -12.88 0.06 0.94
CA LEU A 114 -12.59 -1.13 0.12
C LEU A 114 -11.86 -2.22 0.89
N ALA A 115 -10.86 -1.85 1.70
CA ALA A 115 -10.12 -2.81 2.51
C ALA A 115 -10.99 -3.46 3.60
N GLN A 116 -11.88 -2.68 4.25
CA GLN A 116 -12.86 -3.23 5.20
C GLN A 116 -13.83 -4.20 4.52
N ALA A 117 -14.34 -3.83 3.34
CA ALA A 117 -15.25 -4.65 2.55
C ALA A 117 -14.62 -6.01 2.19
N GLU A 118 -13.38 -5.99 1.70
CA GLU A 118 -12.64 -7.21 1.38
C GLU A 118 -12.40 -8.12 2.58
N LEU A 119 -12.02 -7.56 3.74
CA LEU A 119 -11.85 -8.37 4.96
C LEU A 119 -13.17 -8.98 5.42
N LEU A 120 -14.29 -8.26 5.31
CA LEU A 120 -15.62 -8.80 5.63
C LEU A 120 -16.03 -9.94 4.68
N ILE A 121 -15.73 -9.80 3.38
CA ILE A 121 -15.99 -10.82 2.37
C ILE A 121 -15.16 -12.08 2.69
N LEU A 122 -13.86 -11.92 2.94
CA LEU A 122 -12.98 -13.05 3.31
C LEU A 122 -13.41 -13.70 4.63
N LEU A 123 -13.79 -12.93 5.64
CA LEU A 123 -14.31 -13.47 6.90
C LEU A 123 -15.64 -14.23 6.74
N ALA A 124 -16.39 -13.98 5.65
CA ALA A 124 -17.62 -14.70 5.35
C ALA A 124 -17.38 -16.00 4.58
N THR A 125 -16.24 -16.15 3.90
CA THR A 125 -15.90 -17.32 3.09
C THR A 125 -14.90 -18.25 3.77
N MET A 126 -14.00 -17.70 4.59
CA MET A 126 -12.97 -18.48 5.28
C MET A 126 -13.53 -19.12 6.55
N GLU A 127 -13.22 -20.39 6.76
CA GLU A 127 -13.55 -21.09 7.99
C GLU A 127 -12.58 -20.67 9.12
N HIS A 128 -13.10 -19.93 10.10
CA HIS A 128 -12.39 -19.51 11.33
C HIS A 128 -10.96 -18.96 11.14
N PRO A 129 -10.73 -17.97 10.25
CA PRO A 129 -9.40 -17.48 9.99
C PRO A 129 -8.80 -16.79 11.22
N ASP A 130 -7.50 -16.97 11.41
CA ASP A 130 -6.72 -16.08 12.26
C ASP A 130 -6.29 -14.82 11.48
N GLN A 131 -5.74 -13.83 12.18
CA GLN A 131 -5.33 -12.56 11.58
C GLN A 131 -4.25 -12.73 10.50
N ILE A 132 -3.34 -13.70 10.63
CA ILE A 132 -2.26 -13.92 9.67
C ILE A 132 -2.82 -14.52 8.39
N SER A 133 -3.66 -15.56 8.52
CA SER A 133 -4.36 -16.16 7.37
C SER A 133 -5.21 -15.14 6.63
N LEU A 134 -5.95 -14.29 7.36
CA LEU A 134 -6.76 -13.24 6.75
C LEU A 134 -5.91 -12.19 6.02
N ALA A 135 -4.80 -11.75 6.64
CA ALA A 135 -3.88 -10.80 6.01
C ALA A 135 -3.28 -11.37 4.72
N ARG A 136 -2.90 -12.66 4.72
CA ARG A 136 -2.38 -13.37 3.55
C ARG A 136 -3.43 -13.51 2.44
N ALA A 137 -4.66 -13.84 2.80
CA ALA A 137 -5.77 -13.94 1.84
C ALA A 137 -6.06 -12.58 1.17
N ALA A 138 -5.98 -11.49 1.93
CA ALA A 138 -6.14 -10.12 1.45
C ALA A 138 -4.88 -9.54 0.76
N GLY A 139 -3.73 -10.23 0.82
CA GLY A 139 -2.44 -9.70 0.39
C GLY A 139 -2.11 -8.35 1.07
N ALA A 140 -2.44 -8.23 2.34
CA ALA A 140 -2.21 -7.04 3.15
C ALA A 140 -1.17 -7.32 4.24
N ASP A 141 -0.53 -6.27 4.76
CA ASP A 141 0.37 -6.43 5.89
C ASP A 141 -0.42 -6.71 7.19
N THR A 142 0.21 -7.45 8.10
CA THR A 142 -0.44 -7.91 9.34
C THR A 142 -0.81 -6.76 10.27
N SER A 143 -0.06 -5.66 10.26
CA SER A 143 -0.33 -4.46 11.08
C SER A 143 -1.55 -3.68 10.60
N THR A 144 -1.63 -3.36 9.31
CA THR A 144 -2.79 -2.70 8.70
C THR A 144 -4.04 -3.57 8.85
N THR A 145 -3.90 -4.88 8.64
CA THR A 145 -5.00 -5.82 8.88
C THR A 145 -5.47 -5.76 10.33
N ALA A 146 -4.56 -5.71 11.31
CA ALA A 146 -4.91 -5.56 12.73
C ALA A 146 -5.76 -4.31 12.99
N LEU A 147 -5.32 -3.15 12.47
CA LEU A 147 -6.00 -1.87 12.65
C LEU A 147 -7.41 -1.86 12.03
N ILE A 148 -7.56 -2.51 10.87
CA ILE A 148 -8.87 -2.65 10.23
C ILE A 148 -9.77 -3.57 11.06
N LEU A 149 -9.24 -4.69 11.55
CA LEU A 149 -9.99 -5.62 12.41
C LEU A 149 -10.42 -4.96 13.72
N ASP A 150 -9.57 -4.15 14.34
CA ASP A 150 -9.92 -3.38 15.54
C ASP A 150 -11.08 -2.40 15.27
N ASN A 151 -11.05 -1.71 14.12
CA ASN A 151 -12.17 -0.87 13.68
C ASN A 151 -13.47 -1.66 13.46
N LEU A 152 -13.39 -2.84 12.84
CA LEU A 152 -14.55 -3.70 12.62
C LEU A 152 -15.10 -4.25 13.95
N ALA A 153 -14.23 -4.57 14.90
CA ALA A 153 -14.60 -5.04 16.23
C ALA A 153 -15.27 -3.93 17.06
N ALA A 154 -14.70 -2.71 17.04
CA ALA A 154 -15.30 -1.53 17.67
C ALA A 154 -16.71 -1.23 17.14
N ARG A 155 -16.94 -1.48 15.85
CA ARG A 155 -18.25 -1.40 15.19
C ARG A 155 -19.16 -2.62 15.44
N LYS A 156 -18.74 -3.58 16.28
CA LYS A 156 -19.46 -4.83 16.61
C LYS A 156 -19.78 -5.71 15.39
N LEU A 157 -18.99 -5.60 14.31
CA LEU A 157 -19.14 -6.41 13.10
C LEU A 157 -18.43 -7.75 13.22
N ILE A 158 -17.37 -7.82 14.01
CA ILE A 158 -16.62 -9.07 14.28
C ILE A 158 -16.48 -9.31 15.79
N ARG A 159 -16.21 -10.56 16.16
CA ARG A 159 -15.76 -10.98 17.50
C ARG A 159 -14.42 -11.69 17.37
N ARG A 160 -13.58 -11.51 18.39
CA ARG A 160 -12.32 -12.25 18.57
C ARG A 160 -12.55 -13.29 19.67
N GLU A 161 -12.37 -14.56 19.34
CA GLU A 161 -12.47 -15.66 20.30
C GLU A 161 -11.08 -16.27 20.54
N ALA A 162 -10.77 -16.62 21.78
CA ALA A 162 -9.53 -17.34 22.06
C ALA A 162 -9.54 -18.70 21.36
N ASN A 163 -8.51 -19.01 20.58
CA ASN A 163 -8.38 -20.32 19.97
C ASN A 163 -8.09 -21.36 21.08
N ARG A 164 -8.98 -22.36 21.23
CA ARG A 164 -8.87 -23.38 22.28
C ARG A 164 -7.59 -24.22 22.20
N ALA A 165 -7.02 -24.37 21.00
CA ALA A 165 -5.77 -25.12 20.76
C ALA A 165 -4.49 -24.28 20.93
N ASP A 166 -4.58 -22.96 20.75
CA ASP A 166 -3.46 -22.03 20.94
C ASP A 166 -4.00 -20.67 21.40
N ARG A 167 -3.96 -20.41 22.71
CA ARG A 167 -4.49 -19.17 23.29
C ARG A 167 -3.80 -17.89 22.76
N ARG A 168 -2.64 -18.01 22.10
CA ARG A 168 -1.94 -16.89 21.46
C ARG A 168 -2.56 -16.49 20.12
N ARG A 169 -3.43 -17.32 19.54
CA ARG A 169 -4.17 -17.04 18.30
C ARG A 169 -5.63 -16.74 18.62
N SER A 170 -6.14 -15.64 18.07
CA SER A 170 -7.57 -15.32 18.12
C SER A 170 -8.26 -15.80 16.85
N ARG A 171 -9.35 -16.54 16.98
CA ARG A 171 -10.26 -16.85 15.87
C ARG A 171 -11.17 -15.65 15.64
N LEU A 172 -11.34 -15.27 14.39
CA LEU A 172 -12.20 -14.16 13.99
C LEU A 172 -13.55 -14.72 13.52
N GLN A 173 -14.64 -14.16 14.02
CA GLN A 173 -15.99 -14.52 13.60
C GLN A 173 -16.82 -13.28 13.27
N LEU A 174 -17.61 -13.34 12.19
CA LEU A 174 -18.62 -12.32 11.91
C LEU A 174 -19.78 -12.41 12.92
N THR A 175 -20.24 -11.26 13.40
CA THR A 175 -21.52 -11.17 14.10
C THR A 175 -22.68 -11.26 13.09
N ALA A 176 -23.93 -11.34 13.55
CA ALA A 176 -25.10 -11.23 12.66
C ALA A 176 -25.10 -9.90 11.88
N ALA A 177 -24.68 -8.80 12.51
CA ALA A 177 -24.50 -7.51 11.84
C ALA A 177 -23.34 -7.57 10.84
N GLY A 178 -22.22 -8.20 11.21
CA GLY A 178 -21.08 -8.44 10.31
C GLY A 178 -21.46 -9.21 9.06
N ARG A 179 -22.23 -10.31 9.19
CA ARG A 179 -22.71 -11.11 8.04
C ARG A 179 -23.57 -10.28 7.08
N ARG A 180 -24.50 -9.47 7.60
CA ARG A 180 -25.29 -8.55 6.76
C ARG A 180 -24.42 -7.53 6.03
N ARG A 181 -23.40 -6.97 6.71
CA ARG A 181 -22.44 -6.07 6.06
C ARG A 181 -21.56 -6.78 5.04
N ALA A 182 -21.18 -8.04 5.25
CA ALA A 182 -20.39 -8.81 4.28
C ALA A 182 -21.17 -9.05 2.96
N VAL A 183 -22.47 -9.31 3.03
CA VAL A 183 -23.32 -9.41 1.83
C VAL A 183 -23.36 -8.08 1.07
N ALA A 184 -23.64 -6.98 1.76
CA ALA A 184 -23.65 -5.65 1.16
C ALA A 184 -22.26 -5.24 0.61
N ALA A 185 -21.18 -5.61 1.30
CA ALA A 185 -19.81 -5.39 0.86
C ALA A 185 -19.51 -6.15 -0.43
N ARG A 186 -19.97 -7.40 -0.56
CA ARG A 186 -19.82 -8.19 -1.79
C ARG A 186 -20.52 -7.54 -2.98
N GLU A 187 -21.76 -7.09 -2.80
CA GLU A 187 -22.53 -6.38 -3.83
C GLU A 187 -21.84 -5.08 -4.24
N ALA A 188 -21.40 -4.29 -3.26
CA ALA A 188 -20.66 -3.06 -3.50
C ALA A 188 -19.34 -3.28 -4.23
N CYS A 189 -18.56 -4.30 -3.85
CA CYS A 189 -17.32 -4.66 -4.53
C CYS A 189 -17.58 -5.14 -5.96
N ALA A 190 -18.65 -5.92 -6.20
CA ALA A 190 -19.04 -6.33 -7.55
C ALA A 190 -19.46 -5.14 -8.42
N ALA A 191 -20.24 -4.20 -7.88
CA ALA A 191 -20.61 -2.96 -8.58
C ALA A 191 -19.39 -2.08 -8.87
N THR A 192 -18.44 -1.99 -7.92
CA THR A 192 -17.17 -1.28 -8.12
C THR A 192 -16.35 -1.92 -9.25
N GLU A 193 -16.24 -3.25 -9.26
CA GLU A 193 -15.55 -4.03 -10.29
C GLU A 193 -16.18 -3.80 -11.67
N ALA A 194 -17.50 -3.92 -11.77
CA ALA A 194 -18.23 -3.71 -13.02
C ALA A 194 -18.03 -2.28 -13.56
N ARG A 195 -18.09 -1.26 -12.69
CA ARG A 195 -17.85 0.13 -13.09
C ARG A 195 -16.42 0.36 -13.54
N LEU A 196 -15.43 -0.20 -12.83
CA LEU A 196 -14.02 -0.04 -13.16
C LEU A 196 -13.65 -0.70 -14.50
N LEU A 197 -14.32 -1.81 -14.83
CA LEU A 197 -14.07 -2.58 -16.05
C LEU A 197 -15.01 -2.22 -17.20
N GLU A 198 -15.96 -1.29 -17.01
CA GLU A 198 -16.86 -0.73 -18.04
C GLU A 198 -16.16 -0.41 -19.37
N PRO A 199 -14.92 0.12 -19.41
CA PRO A 199 -14.24 0.46 -20.66
C PRO A 199 -13.67 -0.74 -21.44
N LEU A 200 -13.66 -1.94 -20.84
CA LEU A 200 -13.05 -3.15 -21.42
C LEU A 200 -14.12 -4.16 -21.85
N ARG A 201 -13.90 -4.86 -22.97
CA ARG A 201 -14.72 -6.02 -23.31
C ARG A 201 -14.47 -7.16 -22.33
N ALA A 202 -15.42 -8.09 -22.21
CA ALA A 202 -15.30 -9.24 -21.31
C ALA A 202 -14.03 -10.07 -21.55
N THR A 203 -13.63 -10.25 -22.81
CA THR A 203 -12.40 -10.98 -23.18
C THR A 203 -11.13 -10.22 -22.77
N GLU A 204 -11.16 -8.89 -22.83
CA GLU A 204 -10.06 -8.01 -22.42
C GLU A 204 -9.92 -7.96 -20.90
N ALA A 205 -11.04 -7.89 -20.18
CA ALA A 205 -11.09 -7.98 -18.73
C ALA A 205 -10.57 -9.33 -18.22
N ALA A 206 -11.00 -10.45 -18.83
CA ALA A 206 -10.51 -11.79 -18.48
C ALA A 206 -8.99 -11.93 -18.73
N GLU A 207 -8.50 -11.36 -19.83
CA GLU A 207 -7.08 -11.31 -20.11
C GLU A 207 -6.32 -10.47 -19.08
N LEU A 208 -6.84 -9.29 -18.71
CA LEU A 208 -6.25 -8.43 -17.70
C LEU A 208 -6.10 -9.17 -16.36
N VAL A 209 -7.17 -9.83 -15.90
CA VAL A 209 -7.16 -10.66 -14.67
C VAL A 209 -6.07 -11.74 -14.74
N ARG A 210 -5.96 -12.45 -15.87
CA ARG A 210 -4.92 -13.48 -16.06
C ARG A 210 -3.51 -12.90 -15.95
N ILE A 211 -3.25 -11.75 -16.58
CA ILE A 211 -1.94 -11.09 -16.54
C ILE A 211 -1.63 -10.56 -15.13
N LEU A 212 -2.58 -9.89 -14.48
CA LEU A 212 -2.40 -9.34 -13.14
C LEU A 212 -2.20 -10.44 -12.10
N ARG A 213 -2.86 -11.59 -12.22
CA ARG A 213 -2.64 -12.74 -11.34
C ARG A 213 -1.22 -13.29 -11.44
N LYS A 214 -0.64 -13.34 -12.65
CA LYS A 214 0.77 -13.73 -12.87
C LYS A 214 1.73 -12.76 -12.19
N LEU A 215 1.43 -11.46 -12.26
CA LEU A 215 2.25 -10.40 -11.66
C LEU A 215 2.11 -10.36 -10.12
N GLY A 216 0.88 -10.35 -9.61
CA GLY A 216 0.56 -10.24 -8.18
C GLY A 216 0.89 -11.48 -7.36
N GLY A 217 0.91 -12.66 -7.97
CA GLY A 217 1.25 -13.94 -7.34
C GLY A 217 2.75 -14.25 -7.31
N HIS A 218 3.61 -13.31 -7.69
CA HIS A 218 5.04 -13.57 -7.84
C HIS A 218 5.75 -13.72 -6.47
N PRO A 219 6.39 -14.86 -6.18
CA PRO A 219 6.91 -15.18 -4.85
C PRO A 219 8.19 -14.42 -4.48
N MET A 220 8.91 -13.82 -5.44
CA MET A 220 10.16 -13.11 -5.15
C MET A 220 9.98 -11.66 -4.70
N SER A 221 8.74 -11.18 -4.53
CA SER A 221 8.51 -9.80 -4.08
C SER A 221 8.60 -9.71 -2.56
N ALA A 222 9.19 -8.63 -2.04
CA ALA A 222 9.11 -8.27 -0.63
C ALA A 222 7.71 -7.73 -0.22
N ALA A 223 6.74 -7.73 -1.15
CA ALA A 223 5.35 -7.38 -0.86
C ALA A 223 4.75 -8.35 0.17
N PRO A 224 3.70 -7.93 0.91
CA PRO A 224 2.98 -8.83 1.80
C PRO A 224 2.59 -10.11 1.06
N PRO A 225 2.83 -11.29 1.67
CA PRO A 225 2.55 -12.56 1.02
C PRO A 225 1.07 -12.63 0.66
N TRP A 226 0.79 -13.00 -0.57
CA TRP A 226 -0.55 -13.34 -1.02
C TRP A 226 -0.52 -14.81 -1.42
N ALA A 227 -1.23 -15.62 -0.64
CA ALA A 227 -1.26 -17.06 -0.79
C ALA A 227 -2.66 -17.48 -1.28
N PRO A 228 -3.00 -17.28 -2.56
CA PRO A 228 -4.30 -17.68 -3.07
C PRO A 228 -4.52 -19.19 -3.04
N ARG A 229 -3.47 -20.00 -2.81
CA ARG A 229 -3.52 -21.48 -2.66
C ARG A 229 -3.89 -21.96 -1.27
N GLU A 230 -3.80 -21.10 -0.24
CA GLU A 230 -4.29 -21.43 1.12
C GLU A 230 -5.84 -21.35 1.18
N LEU A 231 -6.46 -20.90 0.09
CA LEU A 231 -7.89 -20.93 -0.19
C LEU A 231 -8.07 -21.74 -1.48
N ASP A 232 -9.19 -22.44 -1.67
CA ASP A 232 -9.51 -22.89 -3.03
C ASP A 232 -9.61 -21.65 -3.93
N ALA A 233 -9.05 -21.69 -5.13
CA ALA A 233 -9.17 -20.60 -6.10
C ALA A 233 -10.64 -20.32 -6.45
N ALA A 234 -11.52 -21.31 -6.31
CA ALA A 234 -12.97 -21.15 -6.40
C ALA A 234 -13.58 -20.37 -5.22
N GLU A 235 -12.96 -20.42 -4.03
CA GLU A 235 -13.46 -19.78 -2.81
C GLU A 235 -12.87 -18.37 -2.58
N ASN A 236 -11.67 -18.10 -3.12
CA ASN A 236 -11.10 -16.75 -3.03
C ASN A 236 -11.67 -15.83 -4.12
N VAL A 237 -12.84 -15.25 -3.84
CA VAL A 237 -13.51 -14.26 -4.69
C VAL A 237 -12.63 -13.03 -5.01
N LEU A 238 -11.58 -12.74 -4.22
CA LEU A 238 -10.65 -11.67 -4.54
C LEU A 238 -9.63 -12.08 -5.61
N ALA A 239 -9.32 -13.37 -5.75
CA ALA A 239 -8.35 -13.88 -6.71
C ALA A 239 -8.81 -13.77 -8.18
N SER A 240 -10.11 -13.53 -8.41
CA SER A 240 -10.70 -13.24 -9.72
C SER A 240 -11.07 -11.76 -9.93
N SER A 241 -10.96 -10.92 -8.90
CA SER A 241 -11.24 -9.47 -8.99
C SER A 241 -10.04 -8.73 -9.61
N ALA A 242 -10.23 -8.12 -10.78
CA ALA A 242 -9.23 -7.29 -11.42
C ALA A 242 -8.86 -6.09 -10.55
N ARG A 243 -9.83 -5.48 -9.85
CA ARG A 243 -9.57 -4.39 -8.91
C ARG A 243 -8.61 -4.80 -7.80
N PHE A 244 -8.86 -5.93 -7.15
CA PHE A 244 -7.97 -6.47 -6.12
C PHE A 244 -6.59 -6.78 -6.71
N LEU A 245 -6.55 -7.46 -7.86
CA LEU A 245 -5.31 -7.85 -8.51
C LEU A 245 -4.49 -6.64 -8.99
N CYS A 246 -5.13 -5.52 -9.36
CA CYS A 246 -4.46 -4.26 -9.64
C CYS A 246 -3.70 -3.74 -8.41
N ARG A 247 -4.34 -3.71 -7.24
CA ARG A 247 -3.67 -3.32 -5.99
C ARG A 247 -2.55 -4.30 -5.62
N ARG A 248 -2.76 -5.60 -5.81
CA ARG A 248 -1.72 -6.62 -5.58
C ARG A 248 -0.51 -6.43 -6.49
N ALA A 249 -0.75 -6.20 -7.77
CA ALA A 249 0.30 -5.89 -8.73
C ALA A 249 1.05 -4.61 -8.36
N LEU A 250 0.33 -3.56 -7.89
CA LEU A 250 0.94 -2.33 -7.40
C LEU A 250 1.88 -2.60 -6.22
N GLN A 251 1.44 -3.37 -5.22
CA GLN A 251 2.27 -3.73 -4.06
C GLN A 251 3.53 -4.50 -4.48
N VAL A 252 3.42 -5.39 -5.48
CA VAL A 252 4.58 -6.08 -6.07
C VAL A 252 5.53 -5.09 -6.74
N CYS A 253 5.01 -4.13 -7.51
CA CYS A 253 5.81 -3.06 -8.14
C CYS A 253 6.55 -2.22 -7.10
N GLU A 254 5.85 -1.76 -6.05
CA GLU A 254 6.42 -0.93 -5.00
C GLU A 254 7.49 -1.66 -4.18
N ALA A 255 7.23 -2.92 -3.83
CA ALA A 255 8.21 -3.74 -3.13
C ALA A 255 9.47 -3.99 -3.98
N GLN A 256 9.32 -4.25 -5.28
CA GLN A 256 10.47 -4.43 -6.17
C GLN A 256 11.29 -3.15 -6.33
N PHE A 257 10.61 -1.99 -6.40
CA PHE A 257 11.27 -0.69 -6.39
C PHE A 257 12.12 -0.53 -5.12
N LEU A 258 11.56 -0.83 -3.95
CA LEU A 258 12.27 -0.72 -2.67
C LEU A 258 13.45 -1.71 -2.56
N VAL A 259 13.30 -2.93 -3.06
CA VAL A 259 14.42 -3.91 -3.11
C VAL A 259 15.59 -3.36 -3.94
N CYS A 260 15.29 -2.69 -5.06
CA CYS A 260 16.33 -2.16 -5.95
C CYS A 260 16.91 -0.82 -5.47
N THR A 261 16.12 0.03 -4.81
CA THR A 261 16.48 1.42 -4.48
C THR A 261 16.65 1.69 -2.99
N GLY A 262 16.48 0.69 -2.11
CA GLY A 262 16.43 0.87 -0.65
C GLY A 262 17.64 1.59 -0.06
N ALA A 263 18.82 1.41 -0.64
CA ALA A 263 20.04 2.11 -0.23
C ALA A 263 20.00 3.63 -0.45
N LEU A 264 19.15 4.12 -1.36
CA LEU A 264 18.99 5.55 -1.68
C LEU A 264 17.94 6.24 -0.80
N ASN A 265 17.18 5.46 -0.02
CA ASN A 265 16.08 5.96 0.81
C ASN A 265 15.13 6.87 0.01
N LEU A 266 14.73 6.41 -1.18
CA LEU A 266 13.76 7.07 -2.03
C LEU A 266 12.48 6.25 -2.06
N THR A 267 11.35 6.95 -2.07
CA THR A 267 10.06 6.35 -2.42
C THR A 267 9.79 6.53 -3.93
N PRO A 268 8.90 5.72 -4.54
CA PRO A 268 8.54 5.90 -5.94
C PRO A 268 8.09 7.33 -6.27
N ARG A 269 7.29 7.96 -5.39
CA ARG A 269 6.78 9.33 -5.59
C ARG A 269 7.88 10.39 -5.48
N GLN A 270 8.84 10.20 -4.57
CA GLN A 270 10.00 11.08 -4.45
C GLN A 270 10.88 10.99 -5.70
N TYR A 271 11.14 9.77 -6.18
CA TYR A 271 11.85 9.56 -7.45
C TYR A 271 11.11 10.22 -8.62
N SER A 272 9.80 10.08 -8.72
CA SER A 272 9.00 10.74 -9.76
C SER A 272 9.12 12.27 -9.72
N LEU A 273 9.11 12.89 -8.53
CA LEU A 273 9.32 14.33 -8.39
C LEU A 273 10.72 14.75 -8.87
N LEU A 274 11.77 14.01 -8.50
CA LEU A 274 13.13 14.30 -8.96
C LEU A 274 13.22 14.18 -10.49
N TYR A 275 12.65 13.11 -11.06
CA TYR A 275 12.62 12.88 -12.50
C TYR A 275 11.91 14.02 -13.26
N ILE A 276 10.78 14.49 -12.72
CA ILE A 276 9.98 15.58 -13.30
C ILE A 276 10.75 16.91 -13.20
N LEU A 277 11.27 17.26 -12.03
CA LEU A 277 12.03 18.49 -11.82
C LEU A 277 13.29 18.56 -12.68
N ASN A 278 13.94 17.42 -12.98
CA ASN A 278 15.09 17.40 -13.88
C ASN A 278 14.73 17.77 -15.33
N ARG A 279 13.49 17.53 -15.77
CA ARG A 279 13.04 17.73 -17.17
C ARG A 279 12.11 18.91 -17.36
N HIS A 280 11.47 19.37 -16.29
CA HIS A 280 10.57 20.50 -16.29
C HIS A 280 10.77 21.34 -15.02
N PRO A 281 11.97 21.91 -14.81
CA PRO A 281 12.19 22.89 -13.77
C PRO A 281 11.75 24.30 -14.22
N PRO A 282 11.43 25.19 -13.28
CA PRO A 282 11.09 24.89 -11.88
C PRO A 282 9.60 24.49 -11.73
N LEU A 283 9.24 23.86 -10.61
CA LEU A 283 7.82 23.62 -10.27
C LEU A 283 7.46 24.12 -8.87
N SER A 284 6.26 24.69 -8.75
CA SER A 284 5.63 24.86 -7.44
C SER A 284 4.97 23.57 -6.96
N GLN A 285 4.61 23.54 -5.67
CA GLN A 285 3.83 22.45 -5.08
C GLN A 285 2.52 22.21 -5.83
N VAL A 286 1.81 23.30 -6.17
CA VAL A 286 0.56 23.24 -6.94
C VAL A 286 0.82 22.78 -8.36
N GLY A 287 1.91 23.25 -8.98
CA GLY A 287 2.34 22.79 -10.30
C GLY A 287 2.57 21.27 -10.34
N PHE A 288 3.33 20.73 -9.39
CA PHE A 288 3.55 19.28 -9.29
C PHE A 288 2.26 18.50 -8.99
N ALA A 289 1.41 19.01 -8.09
CA ALA A 289 0.12 18.40 -7.78
C ALA A 289 -0.79 18.30 -9.02
N ARG A 290 -0.88 19.38 -9.80
CA ARG A 290 -1.64 19.44 -11.07
C ARG A 290 -1.04 18.55 -12.15
N LEU A 291 0.29 18.48 -12.24
CA LEU A 291 0.97 17.68 -13.25
C LEU A 291 0.86 16.18 -12.97
N PHE A 292 1.27 15.77 -11.76
CA PHE A 292 1.38 14.35 -11.39
C PHE A 292 0.04 13.77 -10.90
N GLY A 293 -0.92 14.61 -10.51
CA GLY A 293 -2.24 14.21 -10.02
C GLY A 293 -2.18 13.63 -8.61
N LEU A 294 -1.72 14.45 -7.65
CA LEU A 294 -1.67 14.13 -6.23
C LEU A 294 -2.27 15.26 -5.41
N ASP A 295 -2.73 14.93 -4.20
CA ASP A 295 -3.17 15.92 -3.25
C ASP A 295 -2.03 16.91 -2.89
N PRO A 296 -2.30 18.24 -2.88
CA PRO A 296 -1.30 19.24 -2.57
C PRO A 296 -0.60 19.05 -1.23
N ALA A 297 -1.26 18.58 -0.17
CA ALA A 297 -0.63 18.36 1.12
C ALA A 297 0.37 17.20 1.06
N THR A 298 0.07 16.16 0.28
CA THR A 298 1.01 15.07 0.00
C THR A 298 2.23 15.59 -0.76
N CYS A 299 2.02 16.42 -1.79
CA CYS A 299 3.11 17.05 -2.53
C CYS A 299 3.99 17.92 -1.63
N ALA A 300 3.38 18.70 -0.71
CA ALA A 300 4.09 19.52 0.26
C ALA A 300 5.04 18.68 1.12
N LEU A 301 4.56 17.55 1.63
CA LEU A 301 5.37 16.65 2.46
C LEU A 301 6.53 16.05 1.67
N ILE A 302 6.29 15.62 0.43
CA ILE A 302 7.34 15.09 -0.46
C ILE A 302 8.41 16.16 -0.71
N MET A 303 8.00 17.37 -1.11
CA MET A 303 8.91 18.48 -1.38
C MET A 303 9.69 18.90 -0.14
N LYS A 304 9.01 19.06 1.00
CA LYS A 304 9.65 19.38 2.29
C LYS A 304 10.72 18.35 2.66
N ASN A 305 10.43 17.07 2.50
CA ASN A 305 11.37 15.99 2.81
C ASN A 305 12.59 15.99 1.88
N LEU A 306 12.41 16.20 0.58
CA LEU A 306 13.54 16.26 -0.36
C LEU A 306 14.36 17.55 -0.22
N TYR A 307 13.71 18.67 0.06
CA TYR A 307 14.37 19.94 0.40
C TYR A 307 15.20 19.82 1.68
N GLY A 308 14.63 19.25 2.75
CA GLY A 308 15.35 19.00 4.00
C GLY A 308 16.55 18.04 3.88
N ARG A 309 16.59 17.23 2.80
CA ARG A 309 17.73 16.38 2.44
C ARG A 309 18.76 17.07 1.54
N GLY A 310 18.56 18.35 1.21
CA GLY A 310 19.42 19.11 0.30
C GLY A 310 19.33 18.68 -1.17
N LEU A 311 18.30 17.92 -1.55
CA LEU A 311 18.11 17.45 -2.94
C LEU A 311 17.38 18.47 -3.81
N LEU A 312 16.63 19.39 -3.18
CA LEU A 312 15.92 20.47 -3.85
C LEU A 312 16.43 21.82 -3.34
N GLU A 313 16.45 22.80 -4.23
CA GLU A 313 16.56 24.21 -3.88
C GLU A 313 15.21 24.90 -4.10
N ARG A 314 15.02 26.06 -3.48
CA ARG A 314 13.75 26.77 -3.49
C ARG A 314 13.98 28.26 -3.73
N THR A 315 13.30 28.82 -4.72
CA THR A 315 13.26 30.25 -5.02
C THR A 315 11.85 30.81 -4.82
N VAL A 316 11.75 32.13 -4.73
CA VAL A 316 10.47 32.85 -4.73
C VAL A 316 10.02 32.99 -6.18
N SER A 317 8.73 32.75 -6.45
CA SER A 317 8.18 32.96 -7.80
C SER A 317 8.27 34.45 -8.17
N PRO A 318 8.79 34.80 -9.36
CA PRO A 318 8.82 36.19 -9.81
C PRO A 318 7.41 36.73 -10.11
N GLN A 319 6.43 35.86 -10.35
CA GLN A 319 5.02 36.24 -10.57
C GLN A 319 4.22 36.37 -9.28
N ASP A 320 4.52 35.57 -8.25
CA ASP A 320 3.84 35.62 -6.96
C ASP A 320 4.83 35.39 -5.79
N ARG A 321 5.07 36.43 -5.00
CA ARG A 321 5.98 36.37 -3.85
C ARG A 321 5.54 35.38 -2.76
N ARG A 322 4.29 34.93 -2.75
CA ARG A 322 3.77 33.91 -1.82
C ARG A 322 4.04 32.49 -2.33
N GLU A 323 4.25 32.33 -3.63
CA GLU A 323 4.57 31.04 -4.23
C GLU A 323 6.06 30.71 -4.09
N ARG A 324 6.35 29.41 -4.00
CA ARG A 324 7.69 28.86 -3.95
C ARG A 324 7.90 27.90 -5.11
N LEU A 325 8.99 28.11 -5.83
CA LEU A 325 9.42 27.31 -6.96
C LEU A 325 10.58 26.42 -6.55
N TYR A 326 10.56 25.16 -6.97
CA TYR A 326 11.60 24.18 -6.64
C TYR A 326 12.34 23.72 -7.90
N SER A 327 13.64 23.51 -7.74
CA SER A 327 14.55 22.93 -8.74
C SER A 327 15.45 21.89 -8.06
N LEU A 328 16.13 21.06 -8.84
CA LEU A 328 17.13 20.14 -8.28
C LEU A 328 18.42 20.89 -7.92
N THR A 329 19.02 20.52 -6.80
CA THR A 329 20.43 20.84 -6.53
C THR A 329 21.35 19.89 -7.31
N ALA A 330 22.66 20.13 -7.30
CA ALA A 330 23.65 19.17 -7.82
C ALA A 330 23.54 17.79 -7.12
N ALA A 331 23.27 17.77 -5.81
CA ALA A 331 23.00 16.53 -5.08
C ALA A 331 21.69 15.85 -5.51
N GLY A 332 20.66 16.64 -5.86
CA GLY A 332 19.41 16.17 -6.44
C GLY A 332 19.59 15.51 -7.81
N GLU A 333 20.35 16.15 -8.70
CA GLU A 333 20.70 15.61 -10.02
C GLU A 333 21.49 14.31 -9.89
N ALA A 334 22.50 14.27 -9.01
CA ALA A 334 23.29 13.08 -8.79
C ALA A 334 22.50 11.93 -8.15
N MET A 335 21.60 12.24 -7.21
CA MET A 335 20.67 11.27 -6.63
C MET A 335 19.77 10.65 -7.71
N LEU A 336 19.26 11.48 -8.64
CA LEU A 336 18.47 10.99 -9.77
C LEU A 336 19.32 10.11 -10.70
N GLY A 337 20.55 10.53 -11.02
CA GLY A 337 21.49 9.76 -11.83
C GLY A 337 21.81 8.39 -11.24
N ALA A 338 21.95 8.29 -9.91
CA ALA A 338 22.13 7.03 -9.21
C ALA A 338 20.85 6.17 -9.15
N ALA A 339 19.68 6.81 -9.01
CA ALA A 339 18.40 6.12 -8.89
C ALA A 339 17.89 5.53 -10.21
N GLN A 340 18.03 6.27 -11.32
CA GLN A 340 17.49 5.88 -12.64
C GLN A 340 17.87 4.45 -13.06
N PRO A 341 19.15 4.02 -13.06
CA PRO A 341 19.50 2.66 -13.49
C PRO A 341 18.96 1.57 -12.56
N LEU A 342 18.75 1.87 -11.27
CA LEU A 342 18.14 0.95 -10.31
C LEU A 342 16.62 0.82 -10.52
N VAL A 343 15.95 1.93 -10.84
CA VAL A 343 14.53 1.92 -11.23
C VAL A 343 14.35 1.15 -12.53
N ASP A 344 15.18 1.39 -13.54
CA ASP A 344 15.10 0.66 -14.81
C ASP A 344 15.41 -0.84 -14.60
N LYS A 345 16.29 -1.19 -13.64
CA LYS A 345 16.50 -2.59 -13.23
C LYS A 345 15.25 -3.19 -12.59
N SER A 346 14.59 -2.46 -11.68
CA SER A 346 13.31 -2.87 -11.09
C SER A 346 12.26 -3.16 -12.16
N ASP A 347 12.08 -2.23 -13.10
CA ASP A 347 11.12 -2.36 -14.19
C ASP A 347 11.45 -3.58 -15.08
N ARG A 348 12.73 -3.77 -15.44
CA ARG A 348 13.18 -4.94 -16.21
C ARG A 348 12.92 -6.27 -15.51
N LEU A 349 13.08 -6.33 -14.19
CA LEU A 349 12.83 -7.56 -13.43
C LEU A 349 11.35 -7.93 -13.42
N LEU A 350 10.46 -6.94 -13.27
CA LEU A 350 9.01 -7.15 -13.35
C LEU A 350 8.58 -7.50 -14.78
N SER A 351 9.16 -6.85 -15.78
CA SER A 351 8.80 -7.12 -17.18
C SER A 351 9.15 -8.53 -17.61
N ARG A 352 10.17 -9.18 -17.02
CA ARG A 352 10.53 -10.59 -17.29
C ARG A 352 9.46 -11.59 -16.87
N LEU A 353 8.52 -11.18 -16.02
CA LEU A 353 7.40 -12.01 -15.61
C LEU A 353 6.34 -12.12 -16.71
N LEU A 354 6.36 -11.22 -17.69
CA LEU A 354 5.39 -11.13 -18.76
C LEU A 354 6.08 -11.29 -20.11
N THR A 355 5.40 -11.89 -21.09
CA THR A 355 5.85 -11.78 -22.47
C THR A 355 5.73 -10.33 -22.95
N LYS A 356 6.45 -9.95 -24.02
CA LYS A 356 6.31 -8.61 -24.63
C LYS A 356 4.87 -8.30 -25.03
N THR A 357 4.12 -9.31 -25.48
CA THR A 357 2.70 -9.16 -25.83
C THR A 357 1.83 -8.97 -24.59
N GLU A 358 2.02 -9.77 -23.55
CA GLU A 358 1.32 -9.59 -22.26
C GLU A 358 1.58 -8.20 -21.66
N HIS A 359 2.83 -7.74 -21.67
CA HIS A 359 3.18 -6.40 -21.16
C HIS A 359 2.48 -5.28 -21.95
N ARG A 360 2.47 -5.36 -23.28
CA ARG A 360 1.76 -4.37 -24.13
C ARG A 360 0.26 -4.37 -23.85
N ARG A 361 -0.36 -5.55 -23.75
CA ARG A 361 -1.79 -5.69 -23.46
C ARG A 361 -2.13 -5.17 -22.06
N LEU A 362 -1.30 -5.47 -21.05
CA LEU A 362 -1.43 -4.92 -19.70
C LEU A 362 -1.45 -3.39 -19.72
N VAL A 363 -0.40 -2.77 -20.29
CA VAL A 363 -0.31 -1.30 -20.33
C VAL A 363 -1.50 -0.69 -21.04
N ARG A 364 -1.92 -1.24 -22.19
CA ARG A 364 -3.09 -0.77 -22.93
C ARG A 364 -4.36 -0.82 -22.07
N HIS A 365 -4.68 -1.98 -21.48
CA HIS A 365 -5.89 -2.16 -20.67
C HIS A 365 -5.90 -1.23 -19.45
N LEU A 366 -4.75 -1.06 -18.78
CA LEU A 366 -4.63 -0.11 -17.66
C LEU A 366 -4.79 1.35 -18.12
N GLN A 367 -4.28 1.72 -19.31
CA GLN A 367 -4.49 3.05 -19.88
C GLN A 367 -5.96 3.30 -20.22
N GLU A 368 -6.67 2.33 -20.80
CA GLU A 368 -8.10 2.43 -21.13
C GLU A 368 -8.94 2.68 -19.87
N ILE A 369 -8.76 1.86 -18.84
CA ILE A 369 -9.40 2.05 -17.53
C ILE A 369 -9.07 3.43 -16.95
N THR A 370 -7.78 3.81 -16.98
CA THR A 370 -7.36 5.10 -16.41
C THR A 370 -7.99 6.26 -17.18
N ARG A 371 -7.92 6.29 -18.52
CA ARG A 371 -8.51 7.37 -19.34
C ARG A 371 -10.01 7.53 -19.08
N ALA A 372 -10.73 6.41 -19.04
CA ALA A 372 -12.18 6.44 -18.86
C ALA A 372 -12.62 6.97 -17.50
N HIS A 373 -11.80 6.84 -16.45
CA HIS A 373 -12.20 7.17 -15.08
C HIS A 373 -11.35 8.22 -14.38
N ILE A 374 -10.29 8.73 -15.00
CA ILE A 374 -9.38 9.70 -14.35
C ILE A 374 -10.10 10.98 -13.91
N HIS A 375 -11.16 11.37 -14.62
CA HIS A 375 -11.99 12.54 -14.31
C HIS A 375 -12.69 12.45 -12.93
N ARG A 376 -12.84 11.24 -12.37
CA ARG A 376 -13.39 11.04 -11.01
C ARG A 376 -12.42 11.45 -9.91
N LEU A 377 -11.11 11.48 -10.21
CA LEU A 377 -10.12 11.90 -9.23
C LEU A 377 -10.20 13.40 -9.02
N ARG A 378 -10.18 13.83 -7.75
CA ARG A 378 -10.06 15.25 -7.39
C ARG A 378 -8.81 15.91 -8.01
N PHE A 379 -7.74 15.12 -8.20
CA PHE A 379 -6.49 15.55 -8.81
C PHE A 379 -6.11 14.59 -9.94
N PRO A 380 -6.66 14.77 -11.15
CA PRO A 380 -6.49 13.82 -12.25
C PRO A 380 -5.04 13.77 -12.77
N GLY A 381 -4.29 14.87 -12.69
CA GLY A 381 -2.99 14.98 -13.34
C GLY A 381 -3.11 15.33 -14.83
N ALA A 382 -2.03 15.79 -15.44
CA ALA A 382 -1.97 16.06 -16.88
C ALA A 382 -1.48 14.80 -17.64
N LEU A 383 -2.24 13.70 -17.53
CA LEU A 383 -1.81 12.38 -18.02
C LEU A 383 -2.09 12.13 -19.50
N PHE A 384 -3.24 12.61 -19.98
CA PHE A 384 -3.74 12.36 -21.35
C PHE A 384 -4.16 13.67 -22.05
N ALA A 385 -3.57 14.79 -21.61
CA ALA A 385 -3.83 16.13 -22.13
C ALA A 385 -3.09 16.40 -23.43
#